data_AF-A0A0F8ZV62-F1
#
_entry.id   AF-A0A0F8ZV62-F1
#
_cell.length_a   1.000
_cell.length_b   1.000
_cell.length_c   1.000
_cell.angle_alpha   90.00
_cell.angle_beta   90.00
_cell.angle_gamma   90.00
#
_symmetry.space_group_name_H-M   'P 1'
#
loop_
_entity.id
_entity.type
_entity.pdbx_description
1 polymer ?
#
loop_
_entity_poly.entity_id
_entity_poly.type
_entity_poly.pdbx_seq_one_letter_code
_entity_poly.pdbx_strand_id
1 'polypeptide(L)' 'MVAIDVDGTLVTSAKEVTDATAAILRMARKQAGVHVVLATGRPPRSVMDIYRRLSEQKGTVKLVGLQERA' A
#
# COMPACT_ATOMS: atom_id res chain seq x y z
N MET A 1 -3.94 8.37 10.05
CA MET A 1 -3.20 7.21 9.48
C MET A 1 -4.23 6.25 8.92
N VAL A 2 -3.95 5.61 7.78
CA VAL A 2 -4.81 4.60 7.16
C VAL A 2 -3.97 3.34 6.92
N ALA A 3 -4.40 2.22 7.48
CA ALA A 3 -3.85 0.90 7.20
C ALA A 3 -4.76 0.20 6.18
N ILE A 4 -4.16 -0.32 5.12
CA ILE A 4 -4.88 -0.91 3.98
C ILE A 4 -4.32 -2.31 3.78
N ASP A 5 -5.20 -3.29 3.81
CA ASP A 5 -4.86 -4.64 3.37
C ASP A 5 -4.50 -4.66 1.88
N VAL A 6 -3.61 -5.57 1.46
CA VAL A 6 -3.18 -5.66 0.07
C VAL A 6 -4.11 -6.53 -0.75
N ASP A 7 -4.30 -7.80 -0.35
CA ASP A 7 -4.93 -8.82 -1.18
C ASP A 7 -6.44 -8.85 -1.05
N GLY A 8 -7.16 -8.60 -2.15
CA GLY A 8 -8.62 -8.53 -2.11
C GLY A 8 -9.14 -7.20 -1.60
N THR A 9 -8.24 -6.25 -1.29
CA THR A 9 -8.57 -4.90 -0.85
C THR A 9 -7.93 -3.84 -1.76
N LEU A 10 -6.60 -3.65 -1.68
CA LEU A 10 -5.91 -2.58 -2.41
C LEU A 10 -5.70 -2.91 -3.89
N VAL A 11 -5.40 -4.17 -4.20
CA VAL A 11 -5.12 -4.62 -5.56
C VAL A 11 -6.33 -5.25 -6.20
N THR A 12 -6.40 -5.12 -7.52
CA THR A 12 -7.41 -5.80 -8.35
C THR A 12 -7.22 -7.33 -8.31
N SER A 13 -8.15 -8.06 -8.92
CA SER A 13 -8.02 -9.51 -9.14
C SER A 13 -6.74 -9.87 -9.93
N ALA A 14 -6.23 -8.97 -10.78
CA ALA A 14 -4.97 -9.11 -11.50
C ALA A 14 -3.72 -8.79 -10.65
N LYS A 15 -3.88 -8.51 -9.34
CA LYS A 15 -2.82 -8.13 -8.39
C LYS A 15 -2.12 -6.80 -8.72
N GLU A 16 -2.87 -5.88 -9.33
CA GLU A 16 -2.37 -4.55 -9.69
C GLU A 16 -3.05 -3.44 -8.87
N VAL A 17 -2.32 -2.35 -8.63
CA VAL A 17 -2.91 -1.09 -8.15
C VAL A 17 -3.32 -0.27 -9.35
N THR A 18 -4.57 0.21 -9.39
CA THR A 18 -5.01 1.09 -10.48
C THR A 18 -4.38 2.48 -10.38
N ASP A 19 -4.31 3.20 -11.49
CA ASP A 19 -3.80 4.58 -11.49
C ASP A 19 -4.67 5.53 -10.67
N ALA A 20 -5.99 5.31 -10.68
CA ALA A 20 -6.95 6.06 -9.88
C ALA A 20 -6.68 5.87 -8.38
N THR A 21 -6.56 4.62 -7.91
CA THR A 21 -6.24 4.32 -6.50
C THR A 21 -4.91 4.93 -6.09
N ALA A 22 -3.88 4.79 -6.94
CA ALA A 22 -2.58 5.38 -6.67
C ALA A 22 -2.65 6.92 -6.59
N ALA A 23 -3.47 7.57 -7.42
CA ALA A 23 -3.69 9.02 -7.39
C ALA A 23 -4.36 9.49 -6.10
N ILE A 24 -5.41 8.79 -5.68
CA ILE A 24 -6.13 9.09 -4.43
C ILE A 24 -5.19 8.98 -3.24
N LEU A 25 -4.41 7.89 -3.14
CA LEU A 25 -3.44 7.71 -2.05
C LEU A 25 -2.31 8.75 -2.08
N ARG A 26 -1.92 9.23 -3.26
CA ARG A 26 -0.98 10.36 -3.38
C ARG A 26 -1.60 11.67 -2.87
N MET A 27 -2.83 11.97 -3.27
CA MET A 27 -3.53 13.19 -2.83
C MET A 27 -3.75 13.18 -1.32
N ALA A 28 -4.22 12.07 -0.76
CA ALA A 28 -4.41 11.91 0.68
C ALA A 28 -3.10 12.14 1.46
N ARG A 29 -1.96 11.63 0.96
CA ARG A 29 -0.65 11.87 1.58
C ARG A 29 -0.21 13.32 1.48
N LYS A 30 -0.30 13.93 0.30
CA LYS A 30 0.24 15.28 0.03
C LYS A 30 -0.62 16.40 0.60
N GLN A 31 -1.93 16.30 0.44
CA GLN A 31 -2.86 17.37 0.77
C GLN A 31 -3.40 17.25 2.20
N ALA A 32 -3.69 16.03 2.64
CA ALA A 32 -4.28 15.78 3.95
C ALA A 32 -3.28 15.26 5.00
N GLY A 33 -2.00 15.08 4.63
CA GLY A 33 -0.96 14.59 5.54
C GLY A 33 -1.19 13.15 6.04
N VAL A 34 -1.98 12.36 5.32
CA VAL A 34 -2.33 10.99 5.75
C VAL A 34 -1.13 10.07 5.61
N HIS A 35 -0.72 9.40 6.69
CA HIS A 35 0.22 8.28 6.62
C HIS A 35 -0.48 7.02 6.13
N VAL A 36 0.08 6.37 5.10
CA VAL A 36 -0.44 5.13 4.51
C VAL A 36 0.41 3.94 4.98
N VAL A 37 -0.23 2.88 5.44
CA VAL A 37 0.40 1.62 5.83
C VAL A 37 -0.18 0.49 5.00
N LEU A 38 0.69 -0.25 4.31
CA LEU A 38 0.33 -1.49 3.63
C LEU A 38 0.43 -2.63 4.65
N ALA A 39 -0.69 -3.26 4.96
CA ALA A 39 -0.78 -4.40 5.86
C ALA A 39 -0.96 -5.66 5.01
N THR A 40 -0.10 -6.66 5.16
CA THR A 40 -0.20 -7.87 4.32
C THR A 40 0.40 -9.08 5.00
N GLY A 41 -0.21 -10.25 4.84
CA GLY A 41 0.39 -11.53 5.20
C GLY A 41 1.51 -11.98 4.26
N ARG A 42 1.65 -11.32 3.10
CA ARG A 42 2.67 -11.66 2.11
C ARG A 42 4.09 -11.38 2.63
N PRO A 43 5.08 -12.23 2.27
CA PRO A 43 6.48 -11.90 2.49
C PRO A 43 6.85 -10.58 1.79
N PRO A 44 7.67 -9.69 2.41
CA PRO A 44 7.96 -8.36 1.87
C PRO A 44 8.41 -8.33 0.41
N ARG A 45 9.22 -9.32 -0.01
CA ARG A 45 9.69 -9.46 -1.40
C ARG A 45 8.55 -9.51 -2.44
N SER A 46 7.41 -10.09 -2.09
CA SER A 46 6.30 -10.35 -3.01
C SER A 46 5.31 -9.18 -3.14
N VAL A 47 5.50 -8.12 -2.36
CA VAL A 47 4.73 -6.87 -2.40
C VAL A 47 5.59 -5.67 -2.74
N MET A 48 6.86 -5.90 -3.09
CA MET A 48 7.83 -4.84 -3.30
C MET A 48 7.47 -3.95 -4.51
N ASP A 49 6.93 -4.52 -5.57
CA ASP A 49 6.53 -3.76 -6.76
C ASP A 49 5.32 -2.86 -6.48
N ILE A 50 4.35 -3.36 -5.70
CA ILE A 50 3.21 -2.58 -5.21
C ILE A 50 3.70 -1.44 -4.32
N TYR A 51 4.59 -1.74 -3.37
CA TYR A 51 5.17 -0.72 -2.50
C TYR A 51 5.94 0.33 -3.30
N ARG A 52 6.75 -0.07 -4.29
CA ARG A 52 7.53 0.85 -5.13
C ARG A 52 6.61 1.79 -5.90
N ARG A 53 5.61 1.25 -6.60
CA ARG A 53 4.60 2.04 -7.33
C ARG A 53 3.92 3.10 -6.45
N LEU A 54 3.71 2.80 -5.17
CA LEU A 54 3.10 3.74 -4.23
C LEU A 54 4.12 4.68 -3.57
N SER A 55 5.40 4.32 -3.51
CA SER A 55 6.45 5.04 -2.77
C SER A 55 7.34 5.96 -3.61
N GLU A 56 7.18 5.96 -4.94
CA GLU A 56 7.96 6.80 -5.88
C GLU A 56 7.85 8.33 -5.66
N GLN A 57 7.04 8.81 -4.70
CA GLN A 57 6.84 10.24 -4.46
C GLN A 57 6.84 10.60 -2.96
N LYS A 58 7.23 11.86 -2.65
CA LYS A 58 7.27 12.44 -1.29
C LYS A 58 5.99 12.12 -0.48
N GLY A 59 6.19 11.51 0.69
CA GLY A 59 5.14 11.10 1.64
C GLY A 59 5.45 9.71 2.22
N THR A 60 5.01 9.45 3.45
CA THR A 60 5.35 8.18 4.12
C THR A 60 4.38 7.06 3.70
N VAL A 61 4.93 6.01 3.07
CA VAL A 61 4.30 4.69 2.95
C VAL A 61 5.11 3.74 3.81
N LYS A 62 4.44 2.94 4.66
CA LYS A 62 5.10 1.86 5.42
C LYS A 62 4.55 0.53 4.97
N LEU A 63 5.38 -0.50 5.02
CA LEU A 63 4.98 -1.89 4.82
C LEU A 63 5.04 -2.62 6.16
N VAL A 64 3.96 -3.30 6.52
CA VAL A 64 3.87 -4.14 7.73
C VAL A 64 3.49 -5.55 7.29
N GLY A 65 4.36 -6.51 7.61
CA GLY A 65 4.07 -7.93 7.47
C GLY A 65 3.24 -8.42 8.66
N LEU A 66 2.03 -8.91 8.38
CA LEU A 66 1.17 -9.58 9.35
C LEU A 66 1.53 -11.06 9.35
N GLN A 67 2.45 -11.45 10.24
CA GLN A 67 2.74 -12.88 10.44
C GLN A 67 1.85 -13.39 11.56
N GLU A 68 0.93 -14.29 11.24
CA GLU A 68 0.21 -15.06 12.25
C GLU A 68 1.22 -16.02 12.88
N ARG A 69 1.51 -15.84 14.17
CA ARG A 69 2.19 -16.87 14.96
C ARG A 69 1.14 -17.95 15.25
N ALA A 70 1.25 -19.07 14.53
CA ALA A 70 0.64 -20.32 14.96
C ALA A 70 1.33 -20.82 16.25
#